data_AF-A0A1C6T5U0-F1
#
_entry.id   AF-A0A1C6T5U0-F1
#
_cell.length_a   1.000
_cell.length_b   1.000
_cell.length_c   1.000
_cell.angle_alpha   90.00
_cell.angle_beta   90.00
_cell.angle_gamma   90.00
#
_symmetry.space_group_name_H-M   'P 1'
#
loop_
_entity.id
_entity.type
_entity.pdbx_description
1 polymer ?
#
loop_
_entity_poly.entity_id
_entity_poly.type
_entity_poly.pdbx_seq_one_letter_code
_entity_poly.pdbx_strand_id
1 'polypeptide(L)'
;MPRSARQHLTKALHLLDRGDAEGGETLLRDTVASAAGEADSVTTVVALCCLGELLVEQGRREEAVGTLRSCLAVPVPEDVAEVCAVERATAQQLLAHIT
;
A
#
# COMPACT_ATOMS: atom_id res chain seq x y z
N MET A 1 -15.20 -5.86 -18.01
CA MET A 1 -15.35 -5.79 -16.54
C MET A 1 -14.17 -4.98 -16.02
N PRO A 2 -14.36 -3.84 -15.35
CA PRO A 2 -13.26 -3.21 -14.62
C PRO A 2 -12.73 -4.23 -13.61
N ARG A 3 -11.40 -4.41 -13.53
CA ARG A 3 -10.79 -5.26 -12.50
C ARG A 3 -10.95 -4.55 -11.16
N SER A 4 -11.37 -5.26 -10.13
CA SER A 4 -11.51 -4.66 -8.80
C SER A 4 -10.14 -4.30 -8.23
N ALA A 5 -10.09 -3.34 -7.31
CA ALA A 5 -8.84 -2.94 -6.67
C ALA A 5 -8.06 -4.14 -6.10
N ARG A 6 -8.77 -5.11 -5.53
CA ARG A 6 -8.16 -6.35 -5.01
C ARG A 6 -7.43 -7.17 -6.07
N GLN A 7 -7.96 -7.22 -7.30
CA GLN A 7 -7.28 -7.93 -8.41
C GLN A 7 -6.04 -7.18 -8.87
N HIS A 8 -6.06 -5.84 -8.87
CA HIS A 8 -4.87 -5.05 -9.12
C HIS A 8 -3.80 -5.27 -8.05
N LEU A 9 -4.21 -5.30 -6.77
CA LEU A 9 -3.30 -5.60 -5.65
C LEU A 9 -2.61 -6.96 -5.84
N THR A 10 -3.37 -8.03 -6.08
CA THR A 10 -2.78 -9.37 -6.26
C THR A 10 -1.78 -9.41 -7.41
N LYS A 11 -2.10 -8.75 -8.53
CA LYS A 11 -1.18 -8.70 -9.67
C LYS A 11 0.05 -7.85 -9.35
N ALA A 12 -0.09 -6.77 -8.58
CA ALA A 12 1.02 -5.90 -8.21
C ALA A 12 2.03 -6.67 -7.35
N LEU A 13 1.56 -7.38 -6.33
CA LEU A 13 2.40 -8.24 -5.49
C LEU A 13 3.13 -9.31 -6.31
N HIS A 14 2.44 -9.93 -7.27
CA HIS A 14 3.06 -10.93 -8.15
C HIS A 14 4.14 -10.36 -9.09
N LEU A 15 4.05 -9.08 -9.47
CA LEU A 15 5.11 -8.41 -10.24
C LEU A 15 6.31 -8.14 -9.33
N LEU A 16 6.08 -7.68 -8.10
CA LEU A 16 7.14 -7.46 -7.12
C LEU A 16 7.88 -8.76 -6.77
N ASP A 17 7.15 -9.86 -6.56
CA ASP A 17 7.73 -11.19 -6.32
C ASP A 17 8.65 -11.67 -7.46
N ARG A 18 8.43 -11.17 -8.68
CA ARG A 18 9.26 -11.46 -9.86
C ARG A 18 10.39 -10.47 -10.07
N GLY A 19 10.54 -9.47 -9.20
CA GLY A 19 11.53 -8.41 -9.31
C GLY A 19 11.15 -7.28 -10.27
N ASP A 20 9.93 -7.28 -10.80
CA ASP A 20 9.42 -6.17 -11.63
C ASP A 20 8.91 -5.05 -10.72
N ALA A 21 9.86 -4.30 -10.14
CA ALA A 21 9.59 -3.20 -9.23
C ALA A 21 8.79 -2.07 -9.90
N GLU A 22 9.11 -1.71 -11.15
CA GLU A 22 8.44 -0.62 -11.86
C GLU A 22 6.97 -0.97 -12.20
N GLY A 23 6.75 -2.18 -12.70
CA GLY A 23 5.40 -2.69 -12.97
C GLY A 23 4.57 -2.85 -11.71
N GLY A 24 5.17 -3.36 -10.63
CA GLY A 24 4.54 -3.48 -9.32
C GLY A 24 4.16 -2.12 -8.73
N GLU A 25 5.06 -1.16 -8.76
CA GLU A 25 4.83 0.20 -8.27
C GLU A 25 3.68 0.91 -9.01
N THR A 26 3.68 0.81 -10.34
CA THR A 26 2.61 1.38 -11.18
C THR A 26 1.26 0.81 -10.77
N LEU A 27 1.19 -0.51 -10.61
CA LEU A 27 -0.07 -1.17 -10.31
C LEU A 27 -0.51 -0.98 -8.86
N LEU A 28 0.41 -0.78 -7.92
CA LEU A 28 0.09 -0.37 -6.54
C LEU A 28 -0.56 1.01 -6.52
N ARG A 29 -0.04 1.98 -7.29
CA ARG A 29 -0.68 3.32 -7.39
C ARG A 29 -2.09 3.24 -7.95
N ASP A 30 -2.28 2.46 -9.02
CA ASP A 30 -3.61 2.23 -9.60
C ASP A 30 -4.55 1.53 -8.60
N THR A 31 -4.02 0.61 -7.80
CA THR A 31 -4.77 -0.07 -6.73
C THR A 31 -5.26 0.93 -5.70
N VAL A 32 -4.41 1.84 -5.22
CA VAL A 32 -4.79 2.88 -4.25
C VAL A 32 -5.91 3.76 -4.82
N ALA A 33 -5.78 4.20 -6.06
CA ALA A 33 -6.79 5.03 -6.72
C ALA A 33 -8.14 4.30 -6.87
N SER A 34 -8.12 3.03 -7.27
CA SER A 34 -9.34 2.21 -7.42
C SER A 34 -9.98 1.88 -6.06
N ALA A 35 -9.19 1.45 -5.08
CA ALA A 35 -9.67 1.06 -3.75
C ALA A 35 -10.32 2.22 -3.00
N ALA A 36 -9.75 3.42 -3.12
CA ALA A 36 -10.34 4.64 -2.57
C ALA A 36 -11.71 4.95 -3.19
N GLY A 37 -11.87 4.75 -4.51
CA GLY A 37 -13.15 4.90 -5.20
C GLY A 37 -14.19 3.83 -4.83
N GLU A 38 -13.73 2.62 -4.49
CA GLU A 38 -14.56 1.48 -4.07
C GLU A 38 -14.87 1.50 -2.56
N ALA A 39 -14.33 2.46 -1.79
CA ALA A 39 -14.36 2.48 -0.32
C ALA A 39 -13.77 1.21 0.34
N ASP A 40 -12.87 0.51 -0.36
CA ASP A 40 -12.17 -0.67 0.15
C ASP A 40 -10.97 -0.23 1.00
N SER A 41 -11.23 -0.01 2.29
CA SER A 41 -10.24 0.47 3.25
C SER A 41 -9.08 -0.51 3.42
N VAL A 42 -9.37 -1.82 3.39
CA VAL A 42 -8.37 -2.87 3.56
C VAL A 42 -7.40 -2.87 2.38
N THR A 43 -7.92 -2.92 1.15
CA THR A 43 -7.08 -2.90 -0.06
C THR A 43 -6.28 -1.60 -0.16
N THR A 44 -6.86 -0.47 0.27
CA THR A 44 -6.15 0.83 0.29
C THR A 44 -4.96 0.80 1.26
N VAL A 45 -5.15 0.30 2.49
CA VAL A 45 -4.08 0.20 3.49
C VAL A 45 -2.96 -0.71 3.01
N VAL A 46 -3.30 -1.92 2.53
CA VAL A 46 -2.29 -2.88 2.07
C VAL A 46 -1.49 -2.31 0.89
N ALA A 47 -2.16 -1.72 -0.09
CA ALA A 47 -1.48 -1.14 -1.25
C ALA A 47 -0.55 0.02 -0.87
N LEU A 48 -0.97 0.89 0.06
CA LEU A 48 -0.13 1.99 0.55
C LEU A 48 1.07 1.47 1.37
N CYS A 49 0.90 0.43 2.19
CA CYS A 49 2.00 -0.16 2.94
C CYS A 49 3.06 -0.74 1.99
N CYS A 50 2.65 -1.61 1.05
CA CYS A 50 3.57 -2.21 0.09
C CYS A 50 4.26 -1.16 -0.79
N LEU A 51 3.56 -0.10 -1.19
CA LEU A 51 4.16 1.00 -1.94
C LEU A 51 5.19 1.74 -1.09
N GLY A 52 4.88 1.98 0.19
CA GLY A 52 5.82 2.60 1.12
C GLY A 52 7.09 1.77 1.33
N GLU A 53 6.96 0.46 1.53
CA GLU A 53 8.07 -0.49 1.62
C GLU A 53 8.97 -0.42 0.38
N LEU A 54 8.36 -0.55 -0.80
CA LEU A 54 9.07 -0.49 -2.08
C LEU A 54 9.83 0.83 -2.26
N LEU A 55 9.22 1.96 -1.89
CA LEU A 55 9.86 3.27 -1.98
C LEU A 55 11.04 3.40 -1.01
N VAL A 56 10.96 2.81 0.18
CA VAL A 56 12.10 2.74 1.12
C VAL A 56 13.24 1.93 0.50
N GLU A 57 12.94 0.76 -0.07
CA GLU A 57 13.94 -0.12 -0.72
C GLU A 57 14.64 0.57 -1.89
N GLN A 58 13.90 1.39 -2.66
CA GLN A 58 14.46 2.21 -3.75
C GLN A 58 15.21 3.47 -3.28
N GLY A 59 15.26 3.74 -1.97
CA GLY A 59 15.88 4.94 -1.40
C GLY A 59 15.09 6.23 -1.59
N ARG A 60 13.83 6.15 -2.04
CA ARG A 60 12.92 7.29 -2.30
C ARG A 60 12.22 7.72 -1.01
N ARG A 61 13.02 8.15 -0.04
CA ARG A 61 12.61 8.37 1.35
C ARG A 61 11.46 9.37 1.52
N GLU A 62 11.51 10.50 0.82
CA GLU A 62 10.49 11.55 0.94
C GLU A 62 9.12 11.06 0.47
N GLU A 63 9.06 10.37 -0.67
CA GLU A 63 7.84 9.76 -1.18
C GLU A 63 7.35 8.62 -0.28
N ALA A 64 8.27 7.81 0.25
CA ALA A 64 7.93 6.76 1.20
C ALA A 64 7.24 7.33 2.45
N VAL A 65 7.78 8.42 3.03
CA VAL A 65 7.19 9.06 4.21
C VAL A 65 5.77 9.54 3.93
N GLY A 66 5.53 10.19 2.79
CA GLY A 66 4.18 10.62 2.40
C GLY A 66 3.20 9.45 2.25
N THR A 67 3.67 8.38 1.60
CA THR A 67 2.89 7.16 1.36
C THR A 67 2.54 6.44 2.67
N LEU A 68 3.52 6.23 3.55
CA LEU A 68 3.33 5.53 4.82
C LEU A 68 2.44 6.33 5.79
N ARG A 69 2.54 7.66 5.80
CA ARG A 69 1.60 8.51 6.56
C ARG A 69 0.17 8.38 6.02
N SER A 70 0.02 8.31 4.71
CA SER A 70 -1.28 8.10 4.07
C SER A 70 -1.87 6.73 4.47
N CYS A 71 -1.05 5.68 4.55
CA CYS A 71 -1.46 4.35 5.04
C CYS A 71 -2.08 4.43 6.45
N LEU A 72 -1.44 5.15 7.38
CA LEU A 72 -1.93 5.32 8.74
C LEU A 72 -3.19 6.17 8.84
N ALA A 73 -3.36 7.11 7.90
CA ALA A 73 -4.48 8.05 7.85
C ALA A 73 -5.76 7.48 7.21
N VAL A 74 -5.70 6.31 6.55
CA VAL A 74 -6.89 5.67 5.98
C VAL A 74 -7.91 5.43 7.10
N PRO A 75 -9.18 5.87 6.98
CA PRO A 75 -10.22 5.44 7.90
C PRO A 75 -10.46 3.94 7.73
N VAL A 76 -10.36 3.16 8.80
CA VAL A 76 -10.61 1.71 8.77
C VAL A 76 -11.72 1.40 9.77
N PRO A 77 -12.85 0.79 9.33
CA PRO A 77 -13.91 0.34 10.22
C PRO A 77 -13.42 -0.65 11.29
N GLU A 78 -14.03 -0.63 12.47
CA GLU A 78 -13.60 -1.42 13.63
C GLU A 78 -13.61 -2.93 13.36
N ASP A 79 -14.57 -3.41 12.57
CA ASP A 79 -14.73 -4.83 12.20
C ASP A 79 -13.60 -5.36 11.30
N VAL A 80 -12.84 -4.47 10.65
CA VAL A 80 -11.69 -4.83 9.81
C VAL A 80 -10.38 -4.20 10.28
N ALA A 81 -10.37 -3.55 11.46
CA ALA A 81 -9.19 -2.90 12.01
C ALA A 81 -8.04 -3.89 12.25
N GLU A 82 -8.36 -5.07 12.79
CA GLU A 82 -7.40 -6.15 13.04
C GLU A 82 -6.75 -6.65 11.73
N VAL A 83 -7.50 -6.66 10.62
CA VAL A 83 -7.01 -7.08 9.31
C VAL A 83 -5.92 -6.15 8.79
N CYS A 84 -5.97 -4.87 9.17
CA CYS A 84 -5.01 -3.84 8.76
C CYS A 84 -3.89 -3.60 9.80
N ALA A 85 -3.89 -4.33 10.92
CA ALA A 85 -3.03 -4.03 12.05
C ALA A 85 -1.55 -4.25 11.71
N VAL A 86 -1.25 -5.30 10.95
CA VAL A 86 0.12 -5.64 10.53
C VAL A 86 0.70 -4.55 9.66
N GLU A 87 -0.01 -4.15 8.62
CA GLU A 87 0.41 -3.12 7.65
C GLU A 87 0.57 -1.76 8.33
N ARG A 88 -0.32 -1.42 9.28
CA ARG A 88 -0.19 -0.19 10.08
C ARG A 88 1.03 -0.23 11.00
N ALA A 89 1.30 -1.38 11.64
CA ALA A 89 2.49 -1.53 12.47
C ALA A 89 3.77 -1.43 11.63
N THR A 90 3.81 -2.09 10.46
CA THR A 90 4.91 -1.99 9.49
C THR A 90 5.12 -0.54 9.08
N ALA A 91 4.05 0.19 8.71
CA ALA A 91 4.15 1.58 8.31
C ALA A 91 4.69 2.49 9.44
N GLN A 92 4.28 2.26 10.70
CA GLN A 92 4.82 2.97 11.86
C GLN A 92 6.31 2.68 12.06
N GLN A 93 6.69 1.40 11.98
CA GLN A 93 8.08 0.98 12.12
C GLN A 93 8.95 1.62 11.04
N LEU A 94 8.57 1.52 9.77
CA LEU A 94 9.32 2.10 8.66
C LEU A 94 9.47 3.61 8.83
N LEU A 95 8.39 4.33 9.15
CA LEU A 95 8.44 5.76 9.44
C LEU A 95 9.48 6.08 10.52
N ALA A 96 9.49 5.35 11.64
CA ALA A 96 10.46 5.57 12.71
C ALA A 96 11.93 5.37 12.30
N HIS A 97 12.20 4.59 11.24
CA HIS A 97 13.56 4.38 10.71
C HIS A 97 13.94 5.40 9.62
N ILE A 98 12.96 6.05 9.00
CA ILE A 98 13.18 6.91 7.83
C ILE A 98 12.91 8.40 8.06
N THR A 99 12.22 8.77 9.14
CA THR A 99 12.05 10.17 9.58
C THR A 99 13.06 10.53 10.63
#